data_AF-A0A5E6N8F5-F1
#
_entry.id   AF-A0A5E6N8F5-F1
#
_cell.length_a   1.000
_cell.length_b   1.000
_cell.length_c   1.000
_cell.angle_alpha   90.00
_cell.angle_beta   90.00
_cell.angle_gamma   90.00
#
_symmetry.space_group_name_H-M   'P 1'
#
loop_
_entity.id
_entity.type
_entity.pdbx_description
1 polymer ?
#
loop_
_entity_poly.entity_id
_entity_poly.type
_entity_poly.pdbx_seq_one_letter_code
_entity_poly.pdbx_strand_id
1 'polypeptide(L)'
;MRPSRYYLTHDERVIMASEVGVVDVANDNIKTKGRLRPGKMFLVDFEKGELLDDERIKSDFAKQNPYQDWLDEQTIHLSELHCENEAHGFYPETLIHRLKAFGYSTETLQFMLLPLVTELRDPVGSMGNDSALACLSSQSRIIYDYFKQLFAQVTNPAIDSIREEIVMSLRCSIGPEGNFLTNQAENVHRLVIEHPILTNEEIAALRHCNHRGWTSKTIDITMLFIQANTLPSCLMIFASKAHKAIQDGHSLIILSDRGIGENRVAISSLLASSALHRILWLVHSALKLVLLLKQVKQGKCTISA
;
A
#
# COMPACT_ATOMS: atom_id res chain seq x y z
N MET A 1 4.61 17.31 -13.12
CA MET A 1 5.96 17.08 -13.70
C MET A 1 6.14 17.68 -15.09
N ARG A 2 5.12 17.75 -15.96
CA ARG A 2 5.26 18.34 -17.29
C ARG A 2 5.02 19.87 -17.26
N PRO A 3 5.74 20.66 -18.07
CA PRO A 3 5.53 22.09 -18.13
C PRO A 3 4.19 22.39 -18.83
N SER A 4 3.49 23.40 -18.33
CA SER A 4 2.33 23.96 -19.00
C SER A 4 2.24 25.45 -18.70
N ARG A 5 2.14 26.25 -19.74
CA ARG A 5 2.18 27.71 -19.72
C ARG A 5 1.00 28.24 -20.52
N TYR A 6 0.46 29.38 -20.09
CA TYR A 6 -0.67 29.97 -20.76
C TYR A 6 -0.58 31.50 -20.86
N TYR A 7 -1.19 32.02 -21.91
CA TYR A 7 -1.42 33.44 -22.15
C TYR A 7 -2.93 33.70 -22.19
N LEU A 8 -3.33 34.76 -21.51
CA LEU A 8 -4.63 35.40 -21.66
C LEU A 8 -4.40 36.70 -22.41
N THR A 9 -5.15 36.96 -23.48
CA THR A 9 -5.02 38.19 -24.27
C THR A 9 -6.13 39.19 -23.98
N HIS A 10 -5.97 40.44 -24.43
CA HIS A 10 -7.01 41.47 -24.30
C HIS A 10 -8.18 41.23 -25.25
N ASP A 11 -7.98 40.53 -26.36
CA ASP A 11 -9.03 40.05 -27.28
C ASP A 11 -9.65 38.70 -26.88
N GLU A 12 -9.64 38.39 -25.57
CA GLU A 12 -10.34 37.25 -24.95
C GLU A 12 -9.92 35.85 -25.45
N ARG A 13 -8.66 35.70 -25.88
CA ARG A 13 -8.10 34.39 -26.24
C ARG A 13 -7.33 33.77 -25.08
N VAL A 14 -7.46 32.46 -24.97
CA VAL A 14 -6.66 31.62 -24.08
C VAL A 14 -5.75 30.76 -24.94
N ILE A 15 -4.43 30.89 -24.75
CA ILE A 15 -3.42 30.11 -25.46
C ILE A 15 -2.66 29.32 -24.41
N MET A 16 -2.69 27.98 -24.49
CA MET A 16 -2.01 27.10 -23.55
C MET A 16 -1.11 26.13 -24.31
N ALA A 17 0.14 25.99 -23.88
CA ALA A 17 1.12 25.10 -24.49
C ALA A 17 2.15 24.62 -23.47
N SER A 18 2.90 23.57 -23.83
CA SER A 18 4.03 23.09 -23.01
C SER A 18 5.15 24.13 -22.91
N GLU A 19 5.28 24.99 -23.93
CA GLU A 19 6.34 25.97 -24.09
C GLU A 19 5.78 27.38 -24.34
N VAL A 20 6.63 28.39 -24.15
CA VAL A 20 6.31 29.79 -24.49
C VAL A 20 6.72 30.07 -25.93
N GLY A 21 5.95 30.91 -26.64
CA GLY A 21 6.29 31.33 -28.00
C GLY A 21 5.89 30.36 -29.11
N VAL A 22 5.00 29.41 -28.83
CA VAL A 22 4.45 28.49 -29.84
C VAL A 22 3.51 29.22 -30.82
N VAL A 23 2.87 30.30 -30.35
CA VAL A 23 1.99 31.15 -31.13
C VAL A 23 2.47 32.59 -30.97
N ASP A 24 2.60 33.31 -32.09
CA ASP A 24 2.97 34.71 -32.10
C ASP A 24 1.81 35.57 -31.59
N VAL A 25 2.06 36.32 -30.52
CA VAL A 25 1.11 37.25 -29.90
C VAL A 25 1.84 38.55 -29.63
N ALA A 26 1.31 39.67 -30.14
CA ALA A 26 1.85 40.99 -29.86
C ALA A 26 1.87 41.24 -28.35
N ASN A 27 3.01 41.71 -27.81
CA ASN A 27 3.18 41.89 -26.35
C ASN A 27 2.11 42.80 -25.73
N ASP A 28 1.69 43.84 -26.46
CA ASP A 28 0.68 44.79 -26.01
C ASP A 28 -0.72 44.18 -25.91
N ASN A 29 -0.97 43.05 -26.59
CA ASN A 29 -2.22 42.31 -26.50
C ASN A 29 -2.21 41.25 -25.37
N ILE A 30 -1.12 41.08 -24.62
CA ILE A 30 -1.04 40.07 -23.57
C ILE A 30 -1.55 40.64 -22.25
N LYS A 31 -2.71 40.18 -21.81
CA LYS A 31 -3.33 40.55 -20.53
C LYS A 31 -2.66 39.87 -19.34
N THR A 32 -2.42 38.56 -19.44
CA THR A 32 -1.80 37.78 -18.35
C THR A 32 -0.93 36.65 -18.89
N LYS A 33 0.22 36.41 -18.26
CA LYS A 33 1.08 35.24 -18.50
C LYS A 33 1.10 34.37 -17.24
N GLY A 34 0.89 33.06 -17.39
CA GLY A 34 0.85 32.14 -16.26
C GLY A 34 1.47 30.77 -16.58
N ARG A 35 1.60 29.96 -15.54
CA ARG A 35 2.02 28.56 -15.63
C ARG A 35 1.19 27.71 -14.68
N LEU A 36 0.89 26.48 -15.10
CA LEU A 36 0.22 25.51 -14.25
C LEU A 36 1.21 24.97 -13.21
N ARG A 37 0.83 25.03 -11.93
CA ARG A 37 1.62 24.53 -10.80
C ARG A 37 1.14 23.12 -10.42
N PRO A 38 1.96 22.31 -9.72
CA PRO A 38 1.54 20.99 -9.25
C PRO A 38 0.19 21.05 -8.51
N GLY A 39 -0.72 20.14 -8.86
CA GLY A 39 -2.05 20.03 -8.23
C GLY A 39 -3.06 21.13 -8.59
N LYS A 40 -2.69 22.13 -9.40
CA LYS A 40 -3.63 23.17 -9.86
C LYS A 40 -4.35 22.72 -11.14
N MET A 41 -5.62 23.11 -11.23
CA MET A 41 -6.50 22.91 -12.37
C MET A 41 -6.53 24.17 -13.25
N PHE A 42 -6.84 23.98 -14.53
CA PHE A 42 -7.03 25.04 -15.51
C PHE A 42 -8.31 24.73 -16.29
N LEU A 43 -9.31 25.59 -16.18
CA LEU A 43 -10.62 25.39 -16.80
C LEU A 43 -11.15 26.69 -17.38
N VAL A 44 -11.53 26.67 -18.65
CA VAL A 44 -12.24 27.77 -19.31
C VAL A 44 -13.71 27.38 -19.40
N ASP A 45 -14.57 28.18 -18.81
CA ASP A 45 -16.02 28.05 -18.92
C ASP A 45 -16.47 28.82 -20.16
N PHE A 46 -16.81 28.10 -21.23
CA PHE A 46 -17.22 28.70 -22.51
C PHE A 46 -18.62 29.33 -22.47
N GLU A 47 -19.49 28.90 -21.55
CA GLU A 47 -20.83 29.49 -21.41
C GLU A 47 -20.75 30.84 -20.70
N LYS A 48 -19.88 30.93 -19.69
CA LYS A 48 -19.63 32.18 -18.95
C LYS A 48 -18.57 33.08 -19.58
N GLY A 49 -17.77 32.53 -20.50
CA GLY A 49 -16.66 33.24 -21.14
C GLY A 49 -15.52 33.58 -20.18
N GLU A 50 -15.33 32.81 -19.10
CA GLU A 50 -14.32 33.11 -18.07
C GLU A 50 -13.35 31.95 -17.81
N LEU A 51 -12.11 32.31 -17.45
CA LEU A 51 -11.15 31.37 -16.90
C LEU A 51 -11.44 31.18 -15.41
N LEU A 52 -11.78 29.96 -15.01
CA LEU A 52 -12.06 29.63 -13.62
C LEU A 52 -10.77 29.42 -12.84
N ASP A 53 -10.70 30.03 -11.65
CA ASP A 53 -9.59 29.83 -10.73
C ASP A 53 -9.66 28.43 -10.06
N ASP A 54 -8.48 27.87 -9.78
CA ASP A 54 -8.32 26.54 -9.20
C ASP A 54 -9.08 26.36 -7.87
N GLU A 55 -9.03 27.38 -7.00
CA GLU A 55 -9.71 27.34 -5.70
C GLU A 55 -11.23 27.35 -5.85
N ARG A 56 -11.75 28.09 -6.84
CA ARG A 56 -13.18 28.13 -7.12
C ARG A 56 -13.67 26.77 -7.62
N ILE A 57 -12.96 26.17 -8.58
CA ILE A 57 -13.28 24.84 -9.10
C ILE A 57 -13.33 23.82 -7.96
N LYS A 58 -12.27 23.75 -7.16
CA LYS A 58 -12.19 22.79 -6.05
C LYS A 58 -13.23 23.05 -4.97
N SER A 59 -13.48 24.32 -4.63
CA SER A 59 -14.50 24.69 -3.65
C SER A 59 -15.90 24.29 -4.10
N ASP A 60 -16.22 24.44 -5.38
CA ASP A 60 -17.54 24.10 -5.91
C ASP A 60 -17.79 22.58 -5.79
N PHE A 61 -16.79 21.76 -6.11
CA PHE A 61 -16.86 20.30 -5.90
C PHE A 61 -16.89 19.90 -4.43
N ALA A 62 -16.04 20.51 -3.58
CA ALA A 62 -15.97 20.20 -2.15
C ALA A 62 -17.28 20.50 -1.41
N LYS A 63 -18.10 21.43 -1.92
CA LYS A 63 -19.41 21.80 -1.34
C LYS A 63 -20.56 20.91 -1.80
N GLN A 64 -20.37 20.02 -2.77
CA GLN A 64 -21.47 19.19 -3.29
C GLN A 64 -22.01 18.20 -2.27
N ASN A 65 -21.17 17.76 -1.33
CA ASN A 65 -21.52 16.80 -0.29
C ASN A 65 -20.83 17.16 1.03
N PRO A 66 -21.36 16.74 2.18
CA PRO A 66 -20.74 16.97 3.48
C PRO A 66 -19.59 15.97 3.72
N TYR A 67 -18.52 16.08 2.91
CA TYR A 67 -17.40 15.13 2.95
C TYR A 67 -16.72 15.07 4.31
N GLN A 68 -16.62 16.20 5.03
CA GLN A 68 -16.02 16.23 6.36
C GLN A 68 -16.86 15.43 7.37
N ASP A 69 -18.17 15.64 7.39
CA ASP A 69 -19.09 14.89 8.25
C ASP A 69 -19.01 13.39 7.94
N TRP A 70 -18.94 13.00 6.67
CA TRP A 70 -18.76 11.60 6.27
C TRP A 70 -17.44 11.02 6.78
N LEU A 71 -16.33 11.77 6.69
CA LEU A 71 -15.04 11.31 7.18
C LEU A 71 -15.06 11.13 8.71
N ASP A 72 -15.60 12.10 9.44
CA ASP A 72 -15.66 12.07 10.91
C ASP A 72 -16.58 10.97 11.42
N GLU A 73 -17.69 10.73 10.71
CA GLU A 73 -18.67 9.72 11.12
C GLU A 73 -18.30 8.32 10.67
N GLN A 74 -17.68 8.10 9.50
CA GLN A 74 -17.53 6.77 8.89
C GLN A 74 -16.12 6.21 8.92
N THR A 75 -15.09 7.06 8.93
CA THR A 75 -13.71 6.57 8.97
C THR A 75 -13.45 5.83 10.27
N ILE A 76 -12.71 4.72 10.19
CA ILE A 76 -12.25 3.99 11.37
C ILE A 76 -10.76 4.24 11.50
N HIS A 77 -10.31 4.78 12.62
CA HIS A 77 -8.88 4.90 12.92
C HIS A 77 -8.39 3.71 13.74
N LEU A 78 -7.13 3.33 13.52
CA LEU A 78 -6.51 2.24 14.27
C LEU A 78 -6.50 2.48 15.78
N SER A 79 -6.40 3.74 16.21
CA SER A 79 -6.48 4.16 17.61
C SER A 79 -7.82 3.89 18.28
N GLU A 80 -8.90 3.68 17.51
CA GLU A 80 -10.22 3.32 18.05
C GLU A 80 -10.33 1.81 18.34
N LEU A 81 -9.42 1.02 17.78
CA LEU A 81 -9.40 -0.43 17.96
C LEU A 81 -8.53 -0.76 19.18
N HIS A 82 -9.17 -1.33 20.20
CA HIS A 82 -8.51 -1.68 21.44
C HIS A 82 -8.28 -3.19 21.53
N CYS A 83 -7.16 -3.59 22.11
CA CYS A 83 -6.92 -4.98 22.49
C CYS A 83 -6.78 -5.06 24.02
N GLU A 84 -7.69 -5.79 24.68
CA GLU A 84 -7.62 -6.03 26.13
C GLU A 84 -6.63 -7.15 26.49
N ASN A 85 -6.19 -7.96 25.52
CA ASN A 85 -5.30 -9.11 25.73
C ASN A 85 -3.86 -8.82 25.26
N GLU A 86 -2.88 -9.34 26.00
CA GLU A 86 -1.45 -9.06 25.77
C GLU A 86 -0.97 -9.38 24.34
N ALA A 87 -0.36 -8.36 23.71
CA ALA A 87 0.15 -8.40 22.34
C ALA A 87 1.55 -9.05 22.20
N HIS A 88 2.30 -9.16 23.29
CA HIS A 88 3.71 -9.54 23.27
C HIS A 88 3.92 -11.06 23.41
N GLY A 89 3.76 -11.77 22.30
CA GLY A 89 4.22 -13.16 22.23
C GLY A 89 5.75 -13.24 22.03
N PHE A 90 6.55 -13.04 23.07
CA PHE A 90 7.98 -13.36 23.08
C PHE A 90 8.18 -14.82 23.52
N TYR A 91 8.65 -15.66 22.60
CA TYR A 91 8.89 -17.08 22.88
C TYR A 91 10.38 -17.39 22.62
N PRO A 92 11.24 -17.19 23.63
CA PRO A 92 12.70 -17.33 23.47
C PRO A 92 13.10 -18.75 23.07
N GLU A 93 12.45 -19.76 23.66
CA GLU A 93 12.71 -21.18 23.41
C GLU A 93 12.59 -21.57 21.92
N THR A 94 11.63 -20.97 21.21
CA THR A 94 11.39 -21.28 19.80
C THR A 94 11.97 -20.23 18.84
N LEU A 95 12.62 -19.19 19.36
CA LEU A 95 13.08 -18.05 18.56
C LEU A 95 14.14 -18.48 17.52
N ILE A 96 15.20 -19.15 17.97
CA ILE A 96 16.31 -19.56 17.09
C ILE A 96 15.81 -20.53 16.01
N HIS A 97 14.96 -21.49 16.38
CA HIS A 97 14.38 -22.43 15.43
C HIS A 97 13.53 -21.74 14.36
N ARG A 98 12.71 -20.75 14.76
CA ARG A 98 11.92 -19.95 13.82
C ARG A 98 12.80 -19.09 12.92
N LEU A 99 13.79 -18.40 13.47
CA LEU A 99 14.74 -17.61 12.69
C LEU A 99 15.41 -18.48 11.60
N LYS A 100 15.87 -19.69 11.97
CA LYS A 100 16.42 -20.66 11.01
C LYS A 100 15.40 -21.12 9.97
N ALA A 101 14.17 -21.45 10.39
CA ALA A 101 13.11 -21.91 9.48
C ALA A 101 12.74 -20.86 8.43
N PHE A 102 12.79 -19.57 8.77
CA PHE A 102 12.59 -18.48 7.81
C PHE A 102 13.87 -18.05 7.08
N GLY A 103 15.02 -18.69 7.34
CA GLY A 103 16.29 -18.42 6.67
C GLY A 103 16.94 -17.11 7.11
N TYR A 104 16.82 -16.73 8.39
CA TYR A 104 17.67 -15.68 8.97
C TYR A 104 19.08 -16.26 9.21
N SER A 105 20.09 -15.57 8.67
CA SER A 105 21.50 -15.84 8.98
C SER A 105 22.02 -14.89 10.05
N THR A 106 23.15 -15.23 10.67
CA THR A 106 23.90 -14.32 11.56
C THR A 106 24.23 -13.01 10.87
N GLU A 107 24.66 -13.07 9.61
CA GLU A 107 24.93 -11.90 8.78
C GLU A 107 23.69 -11.03 8.59
N THR A 108 22.52 -11.64 8.30
CA THR A 108 21.27 -10.89 8.17
C THR A 108 20.93 -10.17 9.47
N LEU A 109 21.12 -10.81 10.63
CA LEU A 109 20.85 -10.19 11.93
C LEU A 109 21.83 -9.06 12.24
N GLN A 110 23.13 -9.29 12.03
CA GLN A 110 24.19 -8.33 12.39
C GLN A 110 24.29 -7.16 11.42
N PHE A 111 24.22 -7.41 10.12
CA PHE A 111 24.45 -6.37 9.10
C PHE A 111 23.16 -5.75 8.58
N MET A 112 22.00 -6.39 8.73
CA MET A 112 20.72 -5.82 8.29
C MET A 112 19.84 -5.38 9.46
N LEU A 113 19.51 -6.29 10.37
CA LEU A 113 18.51 -6.02 11.41
C LEU A 113 19.05 -5.10 12.52
N LEU A 114 20.29 -5.30 12.97
CA LEU A 114 20.87 -4.52 14.06
C LEU A 114 21.01 -3.02 13.72
N PRO A 115 21.50 -2.61 12.52
CA PRO A 115 21.53 -1.20 12.14
C PRO A 115 20.15 -0.56 12.08
N LEU A 116 19.13 -1.27 11.58
CA LEU A 116 17.75 -0.77 11.55
C LEU A 116 17.23 -0.39 12.93
N VAL A 117 17.61 -1.15 13.97
CA VAL A 117 17.15 -0.92 15.35
C VAL A 117 18.02 0.12 16.07
N THR A 118 19.33 0.07 15.88
CA THR A 118 20.28 0.91 16.64
C THR A 118 20.52 2.28 16.00
N GLU A 119 20.52 2.35 14.67
CA GLU A 119 20.80 3.57 13.91
C GLU A 119 19.54 4.16 13.25
N LEU A 120 18.41 3.44 13.28
CA LEU A 120 17.12 3.86 12.69
C LEU A 120 17.21 4.25 11.21
N ARG A 121 18.11 3.59 10.47
CA ARG A 121 18.29 3.77 9.03
C ARG A 121 18.58 2.44 8.36
N ASP A 122 18.29 2.37 7.06
CA ASP A 122 18.67 1.22 6.26
C ASP A 122 20.20 1.03 6.30
N PRO A 123 20.68 -0.22 6.40
CA PRO A 123 22.11 -0.52 6.43
C PRO A 123 22.78 -0.08 5.14
N VAL A 124 23.89 0.65 5.26
CA VAL A 124 24.65 1.14 4.11
C VAL A 124 25.82 0.20 3.83
N GLY A 125 25.90 -0.29 2.60
CA GLY A 125 27.01 -1.09 2.09
C GLY A 125 27.71 -0.42 0.91
N SER A 126 28.81 -1.02 0.46
CA SER A 126 29.51 -0.62 -0.76
C SER A 126 29.84 -1.85 -1.61
N MET A 127 30.37 -1.64 -2.82
CA MET A 127 30.62 -2.66 -3.84
C MET A 127 29.34 -3.23 -4.49
N GLY A 128 29.53 -3.96 -5.60
CA GLY A 128 28.46 -4.67 -6.28
C GLY A 128 28.00 -5.90 -5.52
N ASN A 129 26.86 -6.46 -5.93
CA ASN A 129 26.41 -7.76 -5.44
C ASN A 129 27.00 -8.89 -6.28
N ASP A 130 28.07 -9.49 -5.78
CA ASP A 130 28.76 -10.61 -6.45
C ASP A 130 28.11 -11.99 -6.16
N SER A 131 26.97 -12.02 -5.47
CA SER A 131 26.22 -13.27 -5.27
C SER A 131 25.61 -13.77 -6.57
N ALA A 132 25.62 -15.09 -6.76
CA ALA A 132 24.86 -15.73 -7.83
C ALA A 132 23.38 -15.32 -7.79
N LEU A 133 22.76 -15.20 -8.97
CA LEU A 133 21.32 -15.00 -9.08
C LEU A 133 20.57 -16.08 -8.31
N ALA A 134 19.42 -15.73 -7.74
CA ALA A 134 18.70 -16.64 -6.85
C ALA A 134 18.37 -18.01 -7.50
N CYS A 135 18.07 -18.02 -8.80
CA CYS A 135 17.84 -19.24 -9.58
C CYS A 135 19.09 -20.07 -9.91
N LEU A 136 20.29 -19.49 -9.81
CA LEU A 136 21.58 -20.14 -10.07
C LEU A 136 22.33 -20.49 -8.77
N SER A 137 21.84 -20.03 -7.63
CA SER A 137 22.43 -20.25 -6.32
C SER A 137 22.34 -21.72 -5.92
N SER A 138 23.45 -22.29 -5.44
CA SER A 138 23.46 -23.61 -4.79
C SER A 138 22.89 -23.59 -3.37
N GLN A 139 22.78 -22.40 -2.76
CA GLN A 139 22.18 -22.17 -1.45
C GLN A 139 20.68 -21.93 -1.55
N SER A 140 19.92 -22.33 -0.53
CA SER A 140 18.48 -22.00 -0.42
C SER A 140 18.29 -20.48 -0.34
N ARG A 141 17.52 -19.93 -1.28
CA ARG A 141 17.20 -18.50 -1.35
C ARG A 141 15.74 -18.27 -0.97
N ILE A 142 15.47 -17.14 -0.35
CA ILE A 142 14.10 -16.73 -0.04
C ILE A 142 13.41 -16.26 -1.32
N ILE A 143 12.08 -16.45 -1.39
CA ILE A 143 11.31 -16.08 -2.59
C ILE A 143 11.48 -14.60 -2.96
N TYR A 144 11.70 -13.73 -1.97
CA TYR A 144 11.92 -12.30 -2.16
C TYR A 144 13.17 -12.00 -3.01
N ASP A 145 14.19 -12.87 -3.00
CA ASP A 145 15.42 -12.65 -3.78
C ASP A 145 15.20 -12.80 -5.29
N TYR A 146 14.11 -13.46 -5.70
CA TYR A 146 13.71 -13.63 -7.10
C TYR A 146 13.02 -12.39 -7.67
N PHE A 147 12.49 -11.51 -6.81
CA PHE A 147 11.86 -10.26 -7.23
C PHE A 147 12.89 -9.13 -7.22
N LYS A 148 13.00 -8.41 -8.33
CA LYS A 148 13.86 -7.23 -8.45
C LYS A 148 12.98 -5.98 -8.51
N GLN A 149 13.35 -4.97 -7.72
CA GLN A 149 12.66 -3.69 -7.74
C GLN A 149 12.84 -3.03 -9.10
N LEU A 150 11.74 -2.66 -9.73
CA LEU A 150 11.76 -1.82 -10.91
C LEU A 150 12.05 -0.40 -10.49
N PHE A 151 12.77 0.33 -11.33
CA PHE A 151 13.02 1.75 -11.14
C PHE A 151 12.81 2.50 -12.44
N ALA A 152 12.39 3.75 -12.32
CA ALA A 152 12.16 4.60 -13.45
C ALA A 152 13.50 5.06 -14.04
N GLN A 153 13.63 4.95 -15.36
CA GLN A 153 14.77 5.47 -16.11
C GLN A 153 14.24 6.24 -17.32
N VAL A 154 14.70 7.48 -17.50
CA VAL A 154 14.42 8.35 -18.67
C VAL A 154 12.96 8.78 -18.81
N THR A 155 12.00 7.86 -18.88
CA THR A 155 10.58 8.09 -19.20
C THR A 155 9.88 8.95 -18.14
N ASN A 156 10.16 8.68 -16.88
CA ASN A 156 9.70 9.44 -15.72
C ASN A 156 10.85 9.59 -14.70
N PRO A 157 11.02 10.78 -14.10
CA PRO A 157 12.04 10.97 -13.07
C PRO A 157 11.62 10.28 -11.76
N ALA A 158 12.60 9.78 -11.01
CA ALA A 158 12.40 9.37 -9.62
C ALA A 158 12.14 10.61 -8.74
N ILE A 159 11.37 10.42 -7.67
CA ILE A 159 11.08 11.45 -6.67
C ILE A 159 12.07 11.30 -5.52
N ASP A 160 12.60 12.41 -5.01
CA ASP A 160 13.48 12.40 -3.83
C ASP A 160 12.62 12.24 -2.56
N SER A 161 12.66 11.06 -1.96
CA SER A 161 11.83 10.74 -0.79
C SER A 161 12.18 11.52 0.48
N ILE A 162 13.32 12.21 0.51
CA ILE A 162 13.76 13.03 1.65
C ILE A 162 13.42 14.50 1.40
N ARG A 163 13.76 15.03 0.22
CA ARG A 163 13.54 16.45 -0.11
C ARG A 163 12.12 16.76 -0.52
N GLU A 164 11.40 15.78 -1.06
CA GLU A 164 10.02 15.88 -1.54
C GLU A 164 9.06 15.01 -0.70
N GLU A 165 9.40 14.76 0.57
CA GLU A 165 8.59 13.93 1.48
C GLU A 165 7.12 14.39 1.55
N ILE A 166 6.87 15.70 1.52
CA ILE A 166 5.52 16.29 1.65
C ILE A 166 4.54 15.87 0.54
N VAL A 167 5.05 15.42 -0.62
CA VAL A 167 4.19 14.94 -1.73
C VAL A 167 4.02 13.42 -1.74
N MET A 168 4.67 12.70 -0.81
CA MET A 168 4.57 11.26 -0.64
C MET A 168 3.73 10.93 0.60
N SER A 169 3.08 9.76 0.59
CA SER A 169 2.35 9.27 1.76
C SER A 169 2.37 7.74 1.79
N LEU A 170 2.51 7.20 2.99
CA LEU A 170 2.37 5.77 3.28
C LEU A 170 1.00 5.43 3.88
N ARG A 171 0.12 6.45 4.01
CA ARG A 171 -1.22 6.29 4.55
C ARG A 171 -2.03 5.36 3.66
N CYS A 172 -2.61 4.33 4.25
CA CYS A 172 -3.40 3.32 3.55
C CYS A 172 -4.85 3.38 4.05
N SER A 173 -5.80 3.41 3.11
CA SER A 173 -7.20 3.16 3.40
C SER A 173 -7.52 1.71 3.10
N ILE A 174 -7.93 0.99 4.13
CA ILE A 174 -8.13 -0.44 4.17
C ILE A 174 -9.63 -0.72 4.30
N GLY A 175 -10.11 -1.78 3.66
CA GLY A 175 -11.48 -2.27 3.81
C GLY A 175 -12.21 -2.43 2.49
N PRO A 176 -13.49 -2.83 2.56
CA PRO A 176 -14.34 -2.91 1.39
C PRO A 176 -14.40 -1.55 0.67
N GLU A 177 -14.29 -1.59 -0.65
CA GLU A 177 -14.40 -0.44 -1.53
C GLU A 177 -15.86 -0.23 -1.91
N GLY A 178 -16.32 1.01 -1.73
CA GLY A 178 -17.64 1.43 -2.17
C GLY A 178 -17.72 1.66 -3.67
N ASN A 179 -18.87 2.15 -4.14
CA ASN A 179 -19.10 2.41 -5.55
C ASN A 179 -18.53 3.79 -5.95
N PHE A 180 -17.51 3.78 -6.81
CA PHE A 180 -16.87 5.00 -7.33
C PHE A 180 -17.79 5.90 -8.15
N LEU A 181 -18.90 5.37 -8.69
CA LEU A 181 -19.83 6.15 -9.52
C LEU A 181 -20.84 6.95 -8.70
N THR A 182 -20.89 6.74 -7.39
CA THR A 182 -21.89 7.36 -6.50
C THR A 182 -21.19 7.98 -5.31
N ASN A 183 -21.49 9.24 -5.01
CA ASN A 183 -20.97 9.91 -3.82
C ASN A 183 -21.87 9.55 -2.62
N GLN A 184 -21.42 8.61 -1.79
CA GLN A 184 -22.14 8.14 -0.61
C GLN A 184 -21.21 8.05 0.61
N ALA A 185 -21.77 8.22 1.81
CA ALA A 185 -21.02 8.18 3.07
C ALA A 185 -20.38 6.81 3.32
N GLU A 186 -21.03 5.73 2.88
CA GLU A 186 -20.56 4.35 3.04
C GLU A 186 -19.22 4.10 2.31
N ASN A 187 -18.89 4.89 1.29
CA ASN A 187 -17.63 4.75 0.55
C ASN A 187 -16.40 5.07 1.42
N VAL A 188 -16.56 5.87 2.47
CA VAL A 188 -15.48 6.24 3.40
C VAL A 188 -15.50 5.40 4.69
N HIS A 189 -16.37 4.38 4.79
CA HIS A 189 -16.40 3.41 5.90
C HIS A 189 -15.22 2.42 5.81
N ARG A 190 -14.02 2.95 5.96
CA ARG A 190 -12.73 2.27 5.76
C ARG A 190 -11.82 2.49 6.96
N LEU A 191 -11.03 1.48 7.28
CA LEU A 191 -9.96 1.58 8.27
C LEU A 191 -8.81 2.37 7.67
N VAL A 192 -8.42 3.48 8.28
CA VAL A 192 -7.28 4.26 7.84
C VAL A 192 -6.09 4.02 8.76
N ILE A 193 -4.98 3.59 8.17
CA ILE A 193 -3.70 3.41 8.84
C ILE A 193 -2.67 4.39 8.27
N GLU A 194 -1.84 4.97 9.13
CA GLU A 194 -0.82 5.93 8.71
C GLU A 194 0.38 5.25 8.05
N HIS A 195 0.63 3.99 8.40
CA HIS A 195 1.77 3.24 7.91
C HIS A 195 1.42 1.76 7.73
N PRO A 196 1.88 1.08 6.65
CA PRO A 196 1.55 -0.32 6.38
C PRO A 196 2.32 -1.33 7.24
N ILE A 197 3.36 -0.90 7.96
CA ILE A 197 4.03 -1.70 8.99
C ILE A 197 3.32 -1.47 10.30
N LEU A 198 2.77 -2.56 10.86
CA LEU A 198 1.99 -2.54 12.09
C LEU A 198 2.75 -3.25 13.21
N THR A 199 2.63 -2.71 14.40
CA THR A 199 3.14 -3.28 15.66
C THR A 199 2.38 -4.55 16.04
N ASN A 200 2.88 -5.29 17.03
CA ASN A 200 2.20 -6.50 17.49
C ASN A 200 0.85 -6.16 18.14
N GLU A 201 0.78 -5.01 18.79
CA GLU A 201 -0.37 -4.44 19.50
C GLU A 201 -1.47 -4.09 18.50
N GLU A 202 -1.12 -3.36 17.45
CA GLU A 202 -2.03 -2.99 16.37
C GLU A 202 -2.58 -4.23 15.64
N ILE A 203 -1.72 -5.22 15.33
CA ILE A 203 -2.18 -6.48 14.74
C ILE A 203 -3.07 -7.28 15.69
N ALA A 204 -2.82 -7.22 17.01
CA ALA A 204 -3.67 -7.87 18.00
C ALA A 204 -5.05 -7.19 18.08
N ALA A 205 -5.09 -5.86 18.08
CA ALA A 205 -6.33 -5.09 17.99
C ALA A 205 -7.13 -5.45 16.74
N LEU A 206 -6.48 -5.53 15.57
CA LEU A 206 -7.12 -5.90 14.31
C LEU A 206 -7.62 -7.35 14.31
N ARG A 207 -6.89 -8.28 14.92
CA ARG A 207 -7.30 -9.70 15.04
C ARG A 207 -8.56 -9.87 15.89
N HIS A 208 -8.75 -9.05 16.89
CA HIS A 208 -9.91 -9.09 17.78
C HIS A 208 -10.93 -7.99 17.46
N CYS A 209 -10.80 -7.38 16.27
CA CYS A 209 -11.68 -6.30 15.84
C CYS A 209 -13.14 -6.78 15.79
N ASN A 210 -13.98 -6.09 16.55
CA ASN A 210 -15.43 -6.14 16.50
C ASN A 210 -15.96 -4.72 16.72
N HIS A 211 -15.81 -3.88 15.70
CA HIS A 211 -16.07 -2.44 15.80
C HIS A 211 -16.89 -1.97 14.60
N ARG A 212 -18.06 -1.38 14.84
CA ARG A 212 -18.92 -0.82 13.77
C ARG A 212 -19.20 -1.77 12.60
N GLY A 213 -19.50 -3.03 12.92
CA GLY A 213 -19.74 -4.09 11.94
C GLY A 213 -18.48 -4.68 11.31
N TRP A 214 -17.30 -4.13 11.58
CA TRP A 214 -16.04 -4.71 11.15
C TRP A 214 -15.67 -5.90 12.01
N THR A 215 -15.37 -7.01 11.33
CA THR A 215 -14.83 -8.21 11.95
C THR A 215 -13.65 -8.73 11.15
N SER A 216 -12.75 -9.45 11.80
CA SER A 216 -11.59 -10.05 11.15
C SER A 216 -11.57 -11.57 11.25
N LYS A 217 -10.93 -12.19 10.27
CA LYS A 217 -10.65 -13.63 10.25
C LYS A 217 -9.17 -13.89 10.04
N THR A 218 -8.55 -14.60 10.98
CA THR A 218 -7.18 -15.08 10.79
C THR A 218 -7.19 -16.40 10.00
N ILE A 219 -6.41 -16.46 8.93
CA ILE A 219 -6.15 -17.65 8.14
C ILE A 219 -4.70 -18.09 8.39
N ASP A 220 -4.57 -19.29 8.92
CA ASP A 220 -3.28 -19.94 9.11
C ASP A 220 -2.73 -20.41 7.75
N ILE A 221 -1.58 -19.86 7.35
CA ILE A 221 -0.89 -20.18 6.09
C ILE A 221 0.22 -21.23 6.27
N THR A 222 0.12 -22.05 7.30
CA THR A 222 1.03 -23.18 7.55
C THR A 222 0.41 -24.51 7.13
N MET A 223 1.24 -25.44 6.69
CA MET A 223 0.83 -26.75 6.17
C MET A 223 1.60 -27.88 6.83
N LEU A 224 0.98 -29.06 6.94
CA LEU A 224 1.65 -30.24 7.47
C LEU A 224 2.73 -30.72 6.50
N PHE A 225 3.90 -31.10 7.03
CA PHE A 225 5.05 -31.55 6.24
C PHE A 225 4.72 -32.72 5.30
N ILE A 226 3.85 -33.62 5.72
CA ILE A 226 3.42 -34.80 4.95
C ILE A 226 2.65 -34.40 3.66
N GLN A 227 2.06 -33.19 3.63
CA GLN A 227 1.31 -32.66 2.48
C GLN A 227 2.17 -31.78 1.55
N ALA A 228 3.49 -31.69 1.76
CA ALA A 228 4.40 -30.79 1.03
C ALA A 228 4.36 -30.95 -0.51
N ASN A 229 3.91 -32.10 -1.03
CA ASN A 229 3.83 -32.36 -2.47
C ASN A 229 2.65 -31.67 -3.18
N THR A 230 1.81 -30.89 -2.49
CA THR A 230 0.65 -30.22 -3.10
C THR A 230 0.54 -28.72 -2.78
N LEU A 231 1.66 -27.98 -2.80
CA LEU A 231 1.67 -26.51 -2.62
C LEU A 231 0.54 -25.79 -3.39
N PRO A 232 0.26 -26.10 -4.68
CA PRO A 232 -0.89 -25.53 -5.39
C PRO A 232 -2.25 -25.83 -4.72
N SER A 233 -2.46 -27.06 -4.25
CA SER A 233 -3.69 -27.44 -3.55
C SER A 233 -3.81 -26.72 -2.21
N CYS A 234 -2.71 -26.52 -1.48
CA CYS A 234 -2.73 -25.74 -0.24
C CYS A 234 -3.12 -24.28 -0.47
N LEU A 235 -2.59 -23.66 -1.53
CA LEU A 235 -2.99 -22.30 -1.91
C LEU A 235 -4.50 -22.23 -2.24
N MET A 236 -5.04 -23.23 -2.93
CA MET A 236 -6.48 -23.32 -3.20
C MET A 236 -7.32 -23.48 -1.94
N ILE A 237 -6.87 -24.27 -0.96
CA ILE A 237 -7.53 -24.44 0.34
C ILE A 237 -7.57 -23.11 1.10
N PHE A 238 -6.46 -22.37 1.13
CA PHE A 238 -6.40 -21.07 1.79
C PHE A 238 -7.29 -20.03 1.10
N ALA A 239 -7.30 -20.02 -0.23
CA ALA A 239 -8.19 -19.18 -1.01
C ALA A 239 -9.68 -19.51 -0.76
N SER A 240 -10.03 -20.79 -0.66
CA SER A 240 -11.39 -21.21 -0.31
C SER A 240 -11.79 -20.76 1.10
N LYS A 241 -10.90 -20.90 2.10
CA LYS A 241 -11.13 -20.40 3.46
C LYS A 241 -11.33 -18.89 3.50
N ALA A 242 -10.52 -18.15 2.74
CA ALA A 242 -10.65 -16.71 2.62
C ALA A 242 -11.96 -16.30 1.95
N HIS A 243 -12.32 -16.97 0.85
CA HIS A 243 -13.59 -16.72 0.17
C HIS A 243 -14.78 -16.99 1.10
N LYS A 244 -14.76 -18.09 1.86
CA LYS A 244 -15.79 -18.38 2.87
C LYS A 244 -15.86 -17.29 3.93
N ALA A 245 -14.71 -16.81 4.43
CA ALA A 245 -14.71 -15.73 5.41
C ALA A 245 -15.34 -14.42 4.88
N ILE A 246 -15.15 -14.11 3.58
CA ILE A 246 -15.83 -12.98 2.93
C ILE A 246 -17.34 -13.22 2.84
N GLN A 247 -17.76 -14.45 2.48
CA GLN A 247 -19.18 -14.82 2.44
C GLN A 247 -19.83 -14.75 3.82
N ASP A 248 -19.08 -15.11 4.87
CA ASP A 248 -19.51 -15.01 6.27
C ASP A 248 -19.57 -13.54 6.78
N GLY A 249 -19.20 -12.56 5.93
CA GLY A 249 -19.33 -11.13 6.22
C GLY A 249 -18.12 -10.50 6.92
N HIS A 250 -16.97 -11.18 6.97
CA HIS A 250 -15.76 -10.61 7.55
C HIS A 250 -15.16 -9.52 6.66
N SER A 251 -14.85 -8.36 7.25
CA SER A 251 -14.28 -7.19 6.57
C SER A 251 -12.76 -7.29 6.38
N LEU A 252 -12.09 -8.05 7.26
CA LEU A 252 -10.63 -8.18 7.29
C LEU A 252 -10.19 -9.65 7.27
N ILE A 253 -9.17 -9.95 6.48
CA ILE A 253 -8.47 -11.24 6.53
C ILE A 253 -7.02 -11.02 6.90
N ILE A 254 -6.59 -11.76 7.93
CA ILE A 254 -5.22 -11.74 8.42
C ILE A 254 -4.58 -13.07 8.06
N LEU A 255 -3.57 -13.07 7.19
CA LEU A 255 -2.75 -14.27 6.98
C LEU A 255 -1.69 -14.34 8.06
N SER A 256 -1.53 -15.52 8.67
CA SER A 256 -0.59 -15.72 9.77
C SER A 256 0.23 -16.99 9.55
N ASP A 257 1.56 -16.84 9.59
CA ASP A 257 2.53 -17.94 9.54
C ASP A 257 2.96 -18.46 10.93
N ARG A 258 2.39 -17.89 12.00
CA ARG A 258 2.75 -18.20 13.40
C ARG A 258 2.47 -19.64 13.83
N GLY A 259 1.69 -20.41 13.07
CA GLY A 259 1.41 -21.82 13.32
C GLY A 259 2.56 -22.77 12.96
N ILE A 260 3.74 -22.23 12.62
CA ILE A 260 4.93 -23.01 12.29
C ILE A 260 5.36 -23.87 13.47
N GLY A 261 5.77 -25.11 13.20
CA GLY A 261 6.21 -26.06 14.22
C GLY A 261 6.93 -27.23 13.58
N GLU A 262 7.29 -28.22 14.39
CA GLU A 262 8.09 -29.38 13.96
C GLU A 262 7.50 -30.10 12.73
N ASN A 263 6.17 -30.29 12.72
CA ASN A 263 5.44 -30.94 11.63
C ASN A 263 4.71 -29.95 10.70
N ARG A 264 4.89 -28.64 10.87
CA ARG A 264 4.16 -27.60 10.12
C ARG A 264 5.11 -26.59 9.50
N VAL A 265 5.08 -26.50 8.17
CA VAL A 265 5.89 -25.56 7.39
C VAL A 265 5.05 -24.35 7.01
N ALA A 266 5.61 -23.15 7.15
CA ALA A 266 4.97 -21.93 6.68
C ALA A 266 5.10 -21.79 5.15
N ILE A 267 3.99 -21.50 4.46
CA ILE A 267 4.07 -21.00 3.08
C ILE A 267 4.61 -19.58 3.13
N SER A 268 5.44 -19.22 2.15
CA SER A 268 5.86 -17.82 2.01
C SER A 268 4.64 -16.91 1.91
N SER A 269 4.59 -15.94 2.81
CA SER A 269 3.59 -14.88 2.86
C SER A 269 3.39 -14.17 1.53
N LEU A 270 4.47 -13.84 0.79
CA LEU A 270 4.38 -13.28 -0.57
C LEU A 270 3.60 -14.17 -1.53
N LEU A 271 3.83 -15.48 -1.49
CA LEU A 271 3.14 -16.43 -2.37
C LEU A 271 1.68 -16.58 -1.96
N ALA A 272 1.42 -16.70 -0.65
CA ALA A 272 0.09 -16.80 -0.09
C ALA A 272 -0.76 -15.55 -0.39
N SER A 273 -0.19 -14.35 -0.21
CA SER A 273 -0.86 -13.09 -0.52
C SER A 273 -1.14 -12.94 -2.00
N SER A 274 -0.14 -13.17 -2.85
CA SER A 274 -0.28 -13.01 -4.30
C SER A 274 -1.30 -13.99 -4.88
N ALA A 275 -1.27 -15.25 -4.45
CA ALA A 275 -2.23 -16.26 -4.89
C ALA A 275 -3.65 -15.90 -4.45
N LEU A 276 -3.82 -15.50 -3.18
CA LEU A 276 -5.13 -15.12 -2.65
C LEU A 276 -5.68 -13.89 -3.36
N HIS A 277 -4.87 -12.83 -3.49
CA HIS A 277 -5.25 -11.60 -4.17
C HIS A 277 -5.73 -11.89 -5.60
N ARG A 278 -4.96 -12.69 -6.36
CA ARG A 278 -5.32 -13.08 -7.73
C ARG A 278 -6.63 -13.87 -7.79
N ILE A 279 -6.82 -14.83 -6.89
CA ILE A 279 -8.03 -15.66 -6.87
C ILE A 279 -9.26 -14.82 -6.51
N LEU A 280 -9.15 -13.95 -5.50
CA LEU A 280 -10.23 -13.05 -5.11
C LEU A 280 -10.60 -12.06 -6.22
N TRP A 281 -9.61 -11.61 -7.00
CA TRP A 281 -9.86 -10.77 -8.17
C TRP A 281 -10.67 -11.50 -9.24
N LEU A 282 -10.30 -12.75 -9.57
CA LEU A 282 -11.04 -13.58 -10.53
C LEU A 282 -12.49 -13.86 -10.09
N VAL A 283 -12.74 -13.94 -8.78
CA VAL A 283 -14.07 -14.17 -8.20
C VAL A 283 -14.79 -12.84 -7.85
N HIS A 284 -14.30 -11.71 -8.37
CA HIS A 284 -14.88 -10.36 -8.17
C HIS A 284 -15.11 -9.99 -6.69
N SER A 285 -14.31 -10.56 -5.80
CA SER A 285 -14.41 -10.38 -4.34
C SER A 285 -13.24 -9.56 -3.77
N ALA A 286 -12.27 -9.17 -4.61
CA ALA A 286 -11.10 -8.37 -4.20
C ALA A 286 -11.47 -7.00 -3.62
N LEU A 287 -12.54 -6.38 -4.14
CA LEU A 287 -13.04 -5.09 -3.65
C LEU A 287 -13.61 -5.16 -2.23
N LYS A 288 -13.78 -6.34 -1.64
CA LYS A 288 -14.39 -6.52 -0.31
C LYS A 288 -13.38 -6.76 0.80
N LEU A 289 -12.08 -6.83 0.48
CA LEU A 289 -11.12 -7.42 1.40
C LEU A 289 -9.78 -6.69 1.44
N VAL A 290 -9.24 -6.58 2.65
CA VAL A 290 -7.82 -6.31 2.86
C VAL A 290 -7.09 -7.47 3.50
N LEU A 291 -5.87 -7.63 3.01
CA LEU A 291 -4.94 -8.65 3.42
C LEU A 291 -3.90 -8.08 4.37
N LEU A 292 -3.92 -8.53 5.63
CA LEU A 292 -2.87 -8.20 6.58
C LEU A 292 -1.95 -9.41 6.76
N LEU A 293 -0.65 -9.20 6.57
CA LEU A 293 0.36 -10.24 6.71
C LEU A 293 1.01 -10.15 8.09
N LYS A 294 0.69 -11.10 8.98
CA LYS A 294 1.47 -11.31 10.21
C LYS A 294 2.58 -12.30 9.90
N GLN A 295 3.80 -11.80 9.77
CA GLN A 295 4.97 -12.60 9.38
C GLN A 295 5.98 -12.72 10.52
N VAL A 296 6.73 -13.82 10.54
CA VAL A 296 7.91 -13.99 11.39
C VAL A 296 9.18 -13.44 10.70
N LYS A 297 9.16 -13.24 9.37
CA LYS A 297 10.28 -12.64 8.61
C LYS A 297 9.91 -11.39 7.81
N GLN A 298 10.29 -10.22 8.32
CA GLN A 298 10.51 -9.00 7.55
C GLN A 298 11.84 -8.39 7.98
N GLY A 299 12.91 -8.68 7.24
CA GLY A 299 14.24 -8.08 7.44
C GLY A 299 14.64 -7.12 6.33
N LYS A 300 13.73 -6.88 5.37
CA LYS A 300 13.89 -5.95 4.24
C LYS A 300 12.53 -5.28 3.99
N CYS A 301 12.54 -3.99 3.68
CA CYS A 301 11.36 -3.19 3.31
C CYS A 301 10.67 -3.79 2.07
N THR A 302 9.78 -4.75 2.29
CA THR A 302 8.83 -5.24 1.29
C THR A 302 7.45 -5.22 1.92
N ILE A 303 6.72 -4.14 1.63
CA ILE A 303 5.29 -4.04 1.88
C ILE A 303 4.59 -4.50 0.61
N SER A 304 3.73 -5.51 0.76
CA SER A 304 2.73 -5.91 -0.24
C SER A 304 1.45 -5.17 0.14
N ALA A 305 1.18 -4.04 -0.53
CA ALA A 305 -0.16 -3.45 -0.56
C ALA A 305 -1.01 -4.19 -1.61
#